data_AF-A0A803LE41-F1
#
_entry.id   AF-A0A803LE41-F1
#
_cell.length_a   1.000
_cell.length_b   1.000
_cell.length_c   1.000
_cell.angle_alpha   90.00
_cell.angle_beta   90.00
_cell.angle_gamma   90.00
#
_symmetry.space_group_name_H-M   'P 1'
#
loop_
_entity.id
_entity.type
_entity.pdbx_description
1 polymer ?
#
loop_
_entity_poly.entity_id
_entity_poly.type
_entity_poly.pdbx_seq_one_letter_code
_entity_poly.pdbx_strand_id
1 'polypeptide(L)'
;MASVPPMAVPTTVASKVICLKSDYNNKFLRYRNDIDSQTYGLLEFAGDEVMDQCAHFEIEQSKTYDGLVHLKSRYNNKYFVRWSPIHNWISASSHNIDENQCNWSCTLFKPIYLSDDDGTQKMRLMHVQLGHYASLWKDEASFDSCLNAGSNETNEDSYDVFTVVNLFNIPKHVAFKGNNGRYLGAIQLRGSPHLQFSFDNHDDPRVAHEVFEAPDGTLSIKSSYFGKFWRLGVDDWIVADADDPCGSSKADAKFRLVVRDVNVVALINMSKTWFCKRYTSRDIESSLRAATENFDIFTPLEMFDLGA
;
A
#
# COMPACT_ATOMS: atom_id res chain seq x y z
N MET A 1 -15.27 -31.15 -40.98
CA MET A 1 -14.81 -30.93 -39.58
C MET A 1 -14.41 -29.47 -39.47
N ALA A 2 -15.26 -28.63 -38.89
CA ALA A 2 -14.94 -27.23 -38.66
C ALA A 2 -14.13 -27.13 -37.35
N SER A 3 -12.93 -26.55 -37.43
CA SER A 3 -12.05 -26.32 -36.28
C SER A 3 -12.68 -25.25 -35.38
N VAL A 4 -12.93 -25.59 -34.12
CA VAL A 4 -13.32 -24.65 -33.08
C VAL A 4 -12.16 -23.66 -32.87
N PRO A 5 -12.38 -22.34 -32.90
CA PRO A 5 -11.31 -21.38 -32.65
C PRO A 5 -10.89 -21.44 -31.18
N PRO A 6 -9.60 -21.21 -30.86
CA PRO A 6 -9.12 -21.23 -29.49
C PRO A 6 -9.85 -20.17 -28.67
N MET A 7 -10.40 -20.58 -27.52
CA MET A 7 -10.90 -19.67 -26.49
C MET A 7 -9.78 -18.70 -26.14
N ALA A 8 -10.04 -17.41 -26.31
CA ALA A 8 -9.21 -16.37 -25.71
C ALA A 8 -9.22 -16.60 -24.19
N VAL A 9 -8.06 -16.96 -23.63
CA VAL A 9 -7.85 -16.92 -22.19
C VAL A 9 -8.10 -15.47 -21.77
N PRO A 10 -9.02 -15.17 -20.85
CA PRO A 10 -9.21 -13.81 -20.38
C PRO A 10 -7.89 -13.38 -19.77
N THR A 11 -7.30 -12.32 -20.32
CA THR A 11 -6.17 -11.63 -19.71
C THR A 11 -6.65 -11.22 -18.33
N THR A 12 -6.24 -11.95 -17.29
CA THR A 12 -6.50 -11.57 -15.91
C THR A 12 -5.86 -10.22 -15.69
N VAL A 13 -6.68 -9.17 -15.69
CA VAL A 13 -6.30 -7.88 -15.15
C VAL A 13 -5.90 -8.16 -13.70
N ALA A 14 -4.62 -7.92 -13.36
CA ALA A 14 -4.08 -8.23 -12.05
C ALA A 14 -4.95 -7.53 -10.98
N SER A 15 -5.56 -8.32 -10.09
CA SER A 15 -6.26 -7.76 -8.93
C SER A 15 -5.25 -7.02 -8.06
N LYS A 16 -5.57 -5.79 -7.68
CA LYS A 16 -4.72 -5.00 -6.79
C LYS A 16 -5.14 -5.30 -5.35
N VAL A 17 -4.18 -5.62 -4.49
CA VAL A 17 -4.43 -5.77 -3.05
C VAL A 17 -4.14 -4.44 -2.35
N ILE A 18 -5.11 -3.99 -1.58
CA ILE A 18 -5.10 -2.71 -0.90
C ILE A 18 -5.51 -2.85 0.57
N CYS A 19 -5.15 -1.83 1.35
CA CYS A 19 -5.79 -1.50 2.63
C CYS A 19 -6.48 -0.14 2.49
N LEU A 20 -7.56 0.08 3.25
CA LEU A 20 -8.26 1.36 3.29
C LEU A 20 -8.12 1.94 4.68
N LYS A 21 -7.57 3.15 4.82
CA LYS A 21 -7.44 3.86 6.10
C LYS A 21 -8.47 4.98 6.13
N SER A 22 -9.25 5.09 7.20
CA SER A 22 -10.19 6.20 7.36
C SER A 22 -9.45 7.47 7.71
N ASP A 23 -9.71 8.55 6.97
CA ASP A 23 -9.18 9.88 7.28
C ASP A 23 -9.74 10.43 8.60
N TYR A 24 -10.90 9.93 9.06
CA TYR A 24 -11.54 10.38 10.28
C TYR A 24 -10.86 9.82 11.55
N ASN A 25 -10.69 8.50 11.67
CA ASN A 25 -10.17 7.87 12.90
C ASN A 25 -8.75 7.27 12.77
N ASN A 26 -8.12 7.39 11.59
CA ASN A 26 -6.80 6.84 11.28
C ASN A 26 -6.66 5.32 11.44
N LYS A 27 -7.78 4.58 11.43
CA LYS A 27 -7.77 3.11 11.47
C LYS A 27 -7.95 2.52 10.08
N PHE A 28 -7.37 1.35 9.88
CA PHE A 28 -7.62 0.54 8.70
C PHE A 28 -8.98 -0.14 8.79
N LEU A 29 -9.69 -0.17 7.66
CA LEU A 29 -10.84 -1.02 7.45
C LEU A 29 -10.40 -2.47 7.59
N ARG A 30 -11.12 -3.25 8.40
CA ARG A 30 -10.88 -4.67 8.57
C ARG A 30 -12.18 -5.46 8.61
N TYR A 31 -12.09 -6.73 8.26
CA TYR A 31 -13.15 -7.70 8.47
C TYR A 31 -13.29 -8.05 9.96
N ARG A 32 -14.52 -7.95 10.49
CA ARG A 32 -14.85 -8.33 11.87
C ARG A 32 -15.05 -9.85 11.94
N ASN A 33 -14.04 -10.56 12.45
CA ASN A 33 -14.01 -12.02 12.55
C ASN A 33 -14.35 -12.56 13.96
N ASP A 34 -14.85 -11.71 14.86
CA ASP A 34 -15.34 -12.12 16.17
C ASP A 34 -16.68 -12.85 16.03
N ILE A 35 -16.67 -14.17 16.20
CA ILE A 35 -17.81 -15.04 15.92
C ILE A 35 -18.97 -14.85 16.90
N ASP A 36 -18.69 -14.36 18.11
CA ASP A 36 -19.69 -14.14 19.15
C ASP A 36 -20.34 -12.75 19.03
N SER A 37 -19.83 -11.91 18.13
CA SER A 37 -20.35 -10.57 17.89
C SER A 37 -21.58 -10.58 16.98
N GLN A 38 -22.61 -9.79 17.34
CA GLN A 38 -23.79 -9.54 16.48
C GLN A 38 -23.42 -8.98 15.10
N THR A 39 -22.25 -8.36 15.02
CA THR A 39 -21.70 -7.71 13.82
C THR A 39 -20.64 -8.54 13.11
N TYR A 40 -20.55 -9.84 13.42
CA TYR A 40 -19.71 -10.78 12.70
C TYR A 40 -19.93 -10.66 11.19
N GLY A 41 -18.82 -10.54 10.45
CA GLY A 41 -18.85 -10.43 9.00
C GLY A 41 -19.01 -9.01 8.45
N LEU A 42 -19.29 -8.01 9.30
CA LEU A 42 -19.23 -6.60 8.92
C LEU A 42 -17.79 -6.13 8.73
N LEU A 43 -17.66 -4.96 8.12
CA LEU A 43 -16.39 -4.26 7.96
C LEU A 43 -16.34 -3.09 8.93
N GLU A 44 -15.22 -2.91 9.62
CA GLU A 44 -15.03 -1.89 10.66
C GLU A 44 -13.70 -1.15 10.51
N PHE A 45 -13.66 0.13 10.89
CA PHE A 45 -12.42 0.90 10.96
C PHE A 45 -11.79 0.76 12.35
N ALA A 46 -11.16 -0.40 12.60
CA ALA A 46 -10.52 -0.72 13.87
C ALA A 46 -9.11 -1.32 13.72
N GLY A 47 -8.59 -1.49 12.50
CA GLY A 47 -7.24 -2.01 12.28
C GLY A 47 -6.18 -0.97 12.64
N ASP A 48 -5.26 -1.31 13.55
CA ASP A 48 -4.14 -0.44 13.95
C ASP A 48 -2.96 -0.48 12.97
N GLU A 49 -2.76 -1.63 12.33
CA GLU A 49 -1.57 -1.91 11.52
C GLU A 49 -1.96 -2.35 10.12
N VAL A 50 -1.19 -1.90 9.11
CA VAL A 50 -1.39 -2.31 7.71
C VAL A 50 -1.20 -3.81 7.49
N MET A 51 -0.50 -4.49 8.41
CA MET A 51 -0.22 -5.93 8.36
C MET A 51 -1.32 -6.79 8.99
N ASP A 52 -2.39 -6.18 9.51
CA ASP A 52 -3.58 -6.91 9.93
C ASP A 52 -4.15 -7.71 8.75
N GLN A 53 -4.15 -9.04 8.87
CA GLN A 53 -4.63 -9.94 7.81
C GLN A 53 -6.11 -9.74 7.47
N CYS A 54 -6.90 -9.19 8.41
CA CYS A 54 -8.30 -8.87 8.18
C CYS A 54 -8.48 -7.53 7.42
N ALA A 55 -7.42 -6.74 7.24
CA ALA A 55 -7.45 -5.41 6.61
C ALA A 55 -7.11 -5.41 5.11
N HIS A 56 -6.88 -6.59 4.52
CA HIS A 56 -6.44 -6.72 3.12
C HIS A 56 -7.63 -7.02 2.20
N PHE A 57 -7.76 -6.21 1.15
CA PHE A 57 -8.86 -6.34 0.18
C PHE A 57 -8.33 -6.39 -1.25
N GLU A 58 -8.96 -7.20 -2.09
CA GLU A 58 -8.76 -7.20 -3.54
C GLU A 58 -9.75 -6.27 -4.20
N ILE A 59 -9.26 -5.44 -5.11
CA ILE A 59 -10.06 -4.70 -6.07
C ILE A 59 -10.05 -5.48 -7.39
N GLU A 60 -11.24 -5.83 -7.87
CA GLU A 60 -11.48 -6.45 -9.17
C GLU A 60 -12.33 -5.53 -10.05
N GLN A 61 -11.91 -5.31 -11.30
CA GLN A 61 -12.69 -4.49 -12.24
C GLN A 61 -13.99 -5.19 -12.62
N SER A 62 -15.07 -4.43 -12.77
CA SER A 62 -16.32 -4.94 -13.33
C SER A 62 -16.10 -5.47 -14.74
N LYS A 63 -16.77 -6.56 -15.08
CA LYS A 63 -16.70 -7.14 -16.43
C LYS A 63 -17.64 -6.43 -17.40
N THR A 64 -18.66 -5.74 -16.88
CA THR A 64 -19.72 -5.14 -17.68
C THR A 64 -19.61 -3.61 -17.74
N TYR A 65 -19.16 -2.96 -16.66
CA TYR A 65 -19.21 -1.50 -16.54
C TYR A 65 -17.82 -0.92 -16.31
N ASP A 66 -17.33 -0.14 -17.25
CA ASP A 66 -16.05 0.54 -17.11
C ASP A 66 -16.03 1.48 -15.90
N GLY A 67 -14.92 1.48 -15.17
CA GLY A 67 -14.72 2.27 -13.95
C GLY A 67 -15.49 1.80 -12.70
N LEU A 68 -16.29 0.74 -12.76
CA LEU A 68 -16.89 0.11 -11.58
C LEU A 68 -16.04 -1.08 -11.11
N VAL A 69 -16.05 -1.33 -9.81
CA VAL A 69 -15.22 -2.37 -9.19
C VAL A 69 -16.02 -3.23 -8.21
N HIS A 70 -15.48 -4.41 -7.95
CA HIS A 70 -15.84 -5.28 -6.84
C HIS A 70 -14.72 -5.23 -5.80
N LEU A 71 -15.10 -5.23 -4.53
CA LEU A 71 -14.17 -5.33 -3.39
C LEU A 71 -14.35 -6.68 -2.73
N LYS A 72 -13.24 -7.37 -2.41
CA LYS A 72 -13.25 -8.71 -1.82
C LYS A 72 -12.29 -8.81 -0.65
N SER A 73 -12.74 -9.35 0.47
CA SER A 73 -11.86 -9.62 1.62
C SER A 73 -10.91 -10.76 1.32
N ARG A 74 -9.60 -10.54 1.56
CA ARG A 74 -8.58 -11.59 1.47
C ARG A 74 -8.71 -12.63 2.57
N TYR A 75 -9.26 -12.25 3.71
CA TYR A 75 -9.37 -13.13 4.88
C TYR A 75 -10.33 -14.29 4.61
N ASN A 76 -11.52 -14.01 4.08
CA ASN A 76 -12.55 -15.03 3.86
C ASN A 76 -12.90 -15.26 2.38
N ASN A 77 -12.24 -14.55 1.45
CA ASN A 77 -12.45 -14.61 0.01
C ASN A 77 -13.91 -14.30 -0.43
N LYS A 78 -14.56 -13.34 0.24
CA LYS A 78 -15.94 -12.93 -0.04
C LYS A 78 -16.05 -11.45 -0.40
N TYR A 79 -16.99 -11.14 -1.29
CA TYR A 79 -17.22 -9.81 -1.82
C TYR A 79 -18.03 -8.93 -0.86
N PHE A 80 -17.76 -7.63 -0.94
CA PHE A 80 -18.49 -6.59 -0.24
C PHE A 80 -19.91 -6.54 -0.79
N VAL A 81 -20.88 -6.54 0.12
CA VAL A 81 -22.31 -6.51 -0.18
C VAL A 81 -23.03 -5.87 1.00
N ARG A 82 -24.23 -5.34 0.77
CA ARG A 82 -25.13 -4.95 1.86
C ARG A 82 -25.42 -6.15 2.76
N TRP A 83 -25.55 -5.91 4.05
CA TRP A 83 -25.76 -6.98 5.03
C TRP A 83 -27.11 -7.69 4.87
N SER A 84 -28.15 -6.96 4.45
CA SER A 84 -29.44 -7.52 4.07
C SER A 84 -30.25 -6.53 3.21
N PRO A 85 -31.42 -6.93 2.65
CA PRO A 85 -32.27 -6.04 1.84
C PRO A 85 -32.72 -4.76 2.55
N ILE A 86 -32.71 -4.73 3.88
CA ILE A 86 -33.18 -3.60 4.70
C ILE A 86 -32.05 -2.83 5.41
N HIS A 87 -30.80 -3.27 5.29
CA HIS A 87 -29.65 -2.63 5.93
C HIS A 87 -28.74 -1.95 4.91
N ASN A 88 -28.05 -0.90 5.37
CA ASN A 88 -27.01 -0.19 4.63
C ASN A 88 -25.60 -0.52 5.12
N TRP A 89 -25.48 -1.35 6.16
CA TRP A 89 -24.21 -1.92 6.62
C TRP A 89 -23.58 -2.76 5.52
N ILE A 90 -22.26 -2.63 5.35
CA ILE A 90 -21.50 -3.40 4.37
C ILE A 90 -20.79 -4.57 5.06
N SER A 91 -20.96 -5.74 4.48
CA SER A 91 -20.37 -7.01 4.92
C SER A 91 -19.53 -7.61 3.79
N ALA A 92 -18.45 -8.31 4.13
CA ALA A 92 -17.75 -9.18 3.18
C ALA A 92 -18.29 -10.61 3.30
N SER A 93 -19.45 -10.86 2.71
CA SER A 93 -20.18 -12.14 2.86
C SER A 93 -20.72 -12.74 1.56
N SER A 94 -20.66 -12.03 0.43
CA SER A 94 -21.10 -12.59 -0.85
C SER A 94 -20.06 -13.53 -1.44
N HIS A 95 -20.48 -14.69 -1.93
CA HIS A 95 -19.61 -15.66 -2.59
C HIS A 95 -19.35 -15.32 -4.07
N ASN A 96 -20.26 -14.57 -4.68
CA ASN A 96 -20.23 -14.25 -6.11
C ASN A 96 -20.41 -12.74 -6.31
N ILE A 97 -19.86 -12.24 -7.41
CA ILE A 97 -20.17 -10.89 -7.88
C ILE A 97 -21.63 -10.81 -8.35
N ASP A 98 -22.25 -9.65 -8.15
CA ASP A 98 -23.58 -9.32 -8.69
C ASP A 98 -23.54 -7.91 -9.29
N GLU A 99 -23.62 -7.87 -10.62
CA GLU A 99 -23.58 -6.64 -11.42
C GLU A 99 -24.98 -6.11 -11.77
N ASN A 100 -26.05 -6.73 -11.27
CA ASN A 100 -27.40 -6.20 -11.40
C ASN A 100 -27.61 -5.05 -10.42
N GLN A 101 -27.55 -3.82 -10.93
CA GLN A 101 -27.68 -2.58 -10.14
C GLN A 101 -29.05 -2.40 -9.48
N CYS A 102 -30.06 -3.19 -9.84
CA CYS A 102 -31.37 -3.19 -9.18
C CYS A 102 -31.45 -4.17 -8.00
N ASN A 103 -30.51 -5.11 -7.88
CA ASN A 103 -30.53 -6.11 -6.83
C ASN A 103 -29.87 -5.58 -5.56
N TRP A 104 -30.53 -5.74 -4.40
CA TRP A 104 -29.99 -5.28 -3.12
C TRP A 104 -28.62 -5.92 -2.80
N SER A 105 -28.35 -7.10 -3.35
CA SER A 105 -27.07 -7.81 -3.22
C SER A 105 -26.03 -7.42 -4.26
N CYS A 106 -26.25 -6.36 -5.05
CA CYS A 106 -25.26 -5.83 -5.98
C CYS A 106 -23.93 -5.58 -5.26
N THR A 107 -22.83 -6.03 -5.85
CA THR A 107 -21.48 -5.93 -5.26
C THR A 107 -20.64 -4.81 -5.88
N LEU A 108 -21.23 -4.03 -6.78
CA LEU A 108 -20.54 -2.96 -7.49
C LEU A 108 -20.36 -1.73 -6.60
N PHE A 109 -19.13 -1.22 -6.59
CA PHE A 109 -18.77 0.07 -6.04
C PHE A 109 -18.15 0.94 -7.14
N LYS A 110 -18.37 2.24 -7.02
CA LYS A 110 -17.72 3.26 -7.83
C LYS A 110 -16.66 3.97 -6.98
N PRO A 111 -15.36 3.79 -7.25
CA PRO A 111 -14.31 4.58 -6.64
C PRO A 111 -14.31 6.00 -7.24
N ILE A 112 -14.20 7.01 -6.38
CA ILE A 112 -14.12 8.41 -6.76
C ILE A 112 -12.84 8.97 -6.12
N TYR A 113 -11.78 9.05 -6.92
CA TYR A 113 -10.48 9.54 -6.44
C TYR A 113 -10.52 11.04 -6.19
N LEU A 114 -9.91 11.45 -5.08
CA LEU A 114 -9.75 12.84 -4.69
C LEU A 114 -8.33 13.29 -5.06
N SER A 115 -8.20 14.49 -5.61
CA SER A 115 -6.90 15.12 -5.79
C SER A 115 -6.36 15.52 -4.42
N ASP A 116 -5.17 15.05 -4.08
CA ASP A 116 -4.43 15.50 -2.91
C ASP A 116 -3.00 15.88 -3.30
N ASP A 117 -2.47 16.92 -2.66
CA ASP A 117 -1.15 17.50 -2.98
C ASP A 117 -0.01 16.74 -2.26
N ASP A 118 -0.34 15.91 -1.27
CA ASP A 118 0.63 15.18 -0.45
C ASP A 118 1.11 13.84 -1.06
N GLY A 119 0.64 13.52 -2.27
CA GLY A 119 0.97 12.27 -2.97
C GLY A 119 0.26 11.03 -2.40
N THR A 120 -0.69 11.19 -1.48
CA THR A 120 -1.56 10.10 -1.02
C THR A 120 -2.71 9.89 -2.00
N GLN A 121 -3.07 8.63 -2.24
CA GLN A 121 -4.23 8.31 -3.06
C GLN A 121 -5.47 8.23 -2.17
N LYS A 122 -6.25 9.32 -2.12
CA LYS A 122 -7.53 9.35 -1.41
C LYS A 122 -8.69 9.04 -2.33
N MET A 123 -9.73 8.41 -1.80
CA MET A 123 -10.96 8.14 -2.52
C MET A 123 -12.19 8.14 -1.64
N ARG A 124 -13.35 8.34 -2.28
CA ARG A 124 -14.66 7.93 -1.78
C ARG A 124 -15.10 6.65 -2.47
N LEU A 125 -15.88 5.82 -1.80
CA LEU A 125 -16.51 4.63 -2.38
C LEU A 125 -18.02 4.80 -2.41
N MET A 126 -18.64 4.73 -3.58
CA MET A 126 -20.10 4.78 -3.72
C MET A 126 -20.65 3.38 -4.01
N HIS A 127 -21.58 2.89 -3.19
CA HIS A 127 -22.31 1.64 -3.44
C HIS A 127 -23.32 1.84 -4.57
N VAL A 128 -23.14 1.14 -5.69
CA VAL A 128 -23.81 1.46 -6.96
C VAL A 128 -25.32 1.29 -6.89
N GLN A 129 -25.83 0.19 -6.31
CA GLN A 129 -27.28 -0.01 -6.23
C GLN A 129 -28.00 1.02 -5.36
N LEU A 130 -27.32 1.57 -4.34
CA LEU A 130 -27.91 2.59 -3.47
C LEU A 130 -27.67 4.01 -4.01
N GLY A 131 -26.60 4.23 -4.77
CA GLY A 131 -26.11 5.57 -5.08
C GLY A 131 -25.59 6.32 -3.84
N HIS A 132 -25.19 5.57 -2.81
CA HIS A 132 -24.80 6.10 -1.50
C HIS A 132 -23.29 5.94 -1.26
N TYR A 133 -22.69 6.91 -0.59
CA TYR A 133 -21.29 6.84 -0.14
C TYR A 133 -21.17 5.89 1.05
N ALA A 134 -20.22 4.96 0.93
CA ALA A 134 -19.77 4.15 2.05
C ALA A 134 -18.97 5.05 2.99
N SER A 135 -19.31 5.03 4.27
CA SER A 135 -18.74 5.89 5.30
C SER A 135 -18.54 5.12 6.59
N LEU A 136 -17.60 5.59 7.40
CA LEU A 136 -17.52 5.22 8.81
C LEU A 136 -18.77 5.76 9.50
N TRP A 137 -19.59 4.87 10.05
CA TRP A 137 -20.77 5.27 10.79
C TRP A 137 -20.46 5.36 12.29
N LYS A 138 -20.92 6.44 12.92
CA LYS A 138 -20.92 6.56 14.38
C LYS A 138 -22.22 5.99 14.91
N ASP A 139 -22.12 5.05 15.84
CA ASP A 139 -23.26 4.48 16.55
C ASP A 139 -22.92 4.40 18.05
N GLU A 140 -23.91 4.50 18.92
CA GLU A 140 -23.68 4.35 20.37
C GLU A 140 -23.57 2.87 20.79
N ALA A 141 -23.77 1.96 19.84
CA ALA A 141 -23.88 0.52 20.09
C ALA A 141 -22.79 -0.30 19.37
N SER A 142 -23.01 -1.62 19.24
CA SER A 142 -22.07 -2.59 18.65
C SER A 142 -21.67 -2.32 17.19
N PHE A 143 -22.28 -1.33 16.53
CA PHE A 143 -22.04 -0.94 15.14
C PHE A 143 -21.10 0.25 14.98
N ASP A 144 -20.54 0.76 16.08
CA ASP A 144 -19.63 1.89 16.01
C ASP A 144 -18.45 1.61 15.08
N SER A 145 -18.11 2.61 14.28
CA SER A 145 -17.05 2.58 13.26
C SER A 145 -17.22 1.52 12.17
N CYS A 146 -18.41 0.91 12.02
CA CYS A 146 -18.71 0.00 10.91
C CYS A 146 -18.93 0.77 9.60
N LEU A 147 -18.59 0.12 8.48
CA LEU A 147 -18.80 0.67 7.14
C LEU A 147 -20.29 0.63 6.77
N ASN A 148 -20.84 1.79 6.42
CA ASN A 148 -22.26 1.96 6.10
C ASN A 148 -22.45 2.82 4.84
N ALA A 149 -23.30 2.40 3.92
CA ALA A 149 -23.72 3.16 2.74
C ALA A 149 -25.03 3.92 2.99
N GLY A 150 -25.03 4.81 3.99
CA GLY A 150 -26.23 5.40 4.56
C GLY A 150 -26.76 6.64 3.85
N SER A 151 -25.89 7.40 3.17
CA SER A 151 -26.21 8.71 2.59
C SER A 151 -25.71 8.83 1.15
N ASN A 152 -26.44 9.57 0.32
CA ASN A 152 -26.01 10.00 -1.02
C ASN A 152 -25.25 11.34 -1.01
N GLU A 153 -25.11 11.96 0.16
CA GLU A 153 -24.35 13.20 0.36
C GLU A 153 -22.96 12.88 0.90
N THR A 154 -21.96 13.67 0.49
CA THR A 154 -20.62 13.62 1.06
C THR A 154 -20.64 14.16 2.49
N ASN A 155 -19.75 13.66 3.35
CA ASN A 155 -19.72 14.08 4.74
C ASN A 155 -18.63 15.15 4.98
N GLU A 156 -18.97 16.24 5.67
CA GLU A 156 -18.02 17.34 5.97
C GLU A 156 -16.90 16.91 6.94
N ASP A 157 -17.17 15.96 7.84
CA ASP A 157 -16.19 15.39 8.76
C ASP A 157 -15.31 14.28 8.10
N SER A 158 -15.46 14.08 6.79
CA SER A 158 -14.67 13.11 6.01
C SER A 158 -14.84 11.64 6.43
N TYR A 159 -15.99 11.26 7.01
CA TYR A 159 -16.31 9.86 7.31
C TYR A 159 -16.31 8.95 6.07
N ASP A 160 -16.52 9.52 4.90
CA ASP A 160 -16.59 8.86 3.59
C ASP A 160 -15.27 8.90 2.80
N VAL A 161 -14.21 9.46 3.39
CA VAL A 161 -12.89 9.59 2.75
C VAL A 161 -11.94 8.52 3.29
N PHE A 162 -11.33 7.80 2.34
CA PHE A 162 -10.39 6.74 2.62
C PHE A 162 -9.07 6.97 1.89
N THR A 163 -7.97 6.88 2.63
CA THR A 163 -6.64 6.80 2.06
C THR A 163 -6.34 5.35 1.64
N VAL A 164 -5.96 5.15 0.38
CA VAL A 164 -5.66 3.84 -0.21
C VAL A 164 -4.19 3.50 -0.01
N VAL A 165 -3.92 2.36 0.62
CA VAL A 165 -2.56 1.83 0.77
C VAL A 165 -2.37 0.63 -0.14
N ASN A 166 -1.48 0.76 -1.12
CA ASN A 166 -1.12 -0.35 -2.01
C ASN A 166 0.02 -1.17 -1.40
N LEU A 167 -0.22 -2.45 -1.13
CA LEU A 167 0.77 -3.32 -0.49
C LEU A 167 1.86 -3.83 -1.44
N PHE A 168 1.56 -3.94 -2.74
CA PHE A 168 2.40 -4.63 -3.72
C PHE A 168 2.71 -3.80 -4.97
N ASN A 169 2.39 -2.51 -4.98
CA ASN A 169 2.68 -1.65 -6.12
C ASN A 169 3.73 -0.62 -5.72
N ILE A 170 5.00 -1.01 -5.81
CA ILE A 170 6.14 -0.15 -5.48
C ILE A 170 6.44 0.70 -6.73
N PRO A 171 6.43 2.04 -6.64
CA PRO A 171 6.77 2.88 -7.79
C PRO A 171 8.19 2.62 -8.27
N LYS A 172 8.40 2.74 -9.60
CA LYS A 172 9.71 2.50 -10.20
C LYS A 172 10.70 3.61 -9.86
N HIS A 173 10.26 4.87 -9.84
CA HIS A 173 11.11 6.03 -9.55
C HIS A 173 10.68 6.62 -8.21
N VAL A 174 11.59 6.64 -7.24
CA VAL A 174 11.26 6.99 -5.86
C VAL A 174 12.29 7.91 -5.22
N ALA A 175 11.83 8.68 -4.23
CA ALA A 175 12.67 9.30 -3.21
C ALA A 175 12.31 8.74 -1.83
N PHE A 176 13.29 8.66 -0.94
CA PHE A 176 13.08 8.24 0.45
C PHE A 176 13.36 9.40 1.39
N LYS A 177 12.52 9.60 2.40
CA LYS A 177 12.71 10.59 3.46
C LYS A 177 12.80 9.88 4.81
N GLY A 178 13.82 10.25 5.59
CA GLY A 178 14.07 9.67 6.90
C GLY A 178 13.35 10.43 8.01
N ASN A 179 13.35 9.85 9.22
CA ASN A 179 12.73 10.45 10.41
C ASN A 179 13.32 11.82 10.85
N ASN A 180 14.42 12.27 10.24
CA ASN A 180 14.97 13.62 10.44
C ASN A 180 14.37 14.67 9.48
N GLY A 181 13.35 14.29 8.70
CA GLY A 181 12.68 15.17 7.75
C GLY A 181 13.48 15.44 6.47
N ARG A 182 14.59 14.72 6.24
CA ARG A 182 15.49 14.91 5.09
C ARG A 182 15.40 13.75 4.11
N TYR A 183 15.54 14.06 2.83
CA TYR A 183 15.60 13.07 1.76
C TYR A 183 16.97 12.38 1.71
N LEU A 184 16.93 11.10 1.36
CA LEU A 184 18.08 10.24 1.17
C LEU A 184 18.68 10.48 -0.22
N GLY A 185 19.84 11.12 -0.25
CA GLY A 185 20.54 11.41 -1.50
C GLY A 185 21.95 10.83 -1.58
N ALA A 186 22.41 10.71 -2.81
CA ALA A 186 23.76 10.30 -3.18
C ALA A 186 24.81 11.35 -2.77
N ILE A 187 25.82 10.92 -2.02
CA ILE A 187 26.94 11.77 -1.59
C ILE A 187 28.28 11.03 -1.63
N GLN A 188 29.34 11.71 -2.09
CA GLN A 188 30.70 11.18 -2.00
C GLN A 188 31.27 11.51 -0.62
N LEU A 189 31.43 10.50 0.24
CA LEU A 189 32.06 10.65 1.56
C LEU A 189 33.37 9.87 1.58
N ARG A 190 34.48 10.58 1.77
CA ARG A 190 35.84 9.99 1.88
C ARG A 190 36.20 9.03 0.73
N GLY A 191 35.74 9.34 -0.48
CA GLY A 191 35.99 8.51 -1.67
C GLY A 191 35.02 7.33 -1.86
N SER A 192 34.01 7.18 -1.01
CA SER A 192 32.94 6.17 -1.12
C SER A 192 31.57 6.81 -1.45
N PRO A 193 30.75 6.20 -2.34
CA PRO A 193 29.43 6.71 -2.71
C PRO A 193 28.37 6.30 -1.67
N HIS A 194 28.23 7.09 -0.63
CA HIS A 194 27.26 6.89 0.44
C HIS A 194 25.87 7.44 0.09
N LEU A 195 24.88 7.01 0.86
CA LEU A 195 23.50 7.50 0.83
C LEU A 195 23.19 8.20 2.15
N GLN A 196 22.91 9.50 2.11
CA GLN A 196 22.76 10.34 3.30
C GLN A 196 21.41 11.07 3.33
N PHE A 197 20.78 11.08 4.52
CA PHE A 197 19.55 11.83 4.81
C PHE A 197 19.88 13.29 5.13
N SER A 198 20.25 14.08 4.13
CA SER A 198 20.67 15.49 4.29
C SER A 198 19.97 16.47 3.35
N PHE A 199 19.17 15.99 2.40
CA PHE A 199 18.56 16.81 1.37
C PHE A 199 17.18 17.35 1.78
N ASP A 200 16.85 18.57 1.39
CA ASP A 200 15.57 19.22 1.72
C ASP A 200 14.50 19.07 0.65
N ASN A 201 14.88 18.92 -0.62
CA ASN A 201 13.96 18.89 -1.75
C ASN A 201 14.00 17.53 -2.48
N HIS A 202 12.83 17.03 -2.87
CA HIS A 202 12.67 15.84 -3.69
C HIS A 202 13.05 16.06 -5.16
N ASP A 203 13.13 17.32 -5.63
CA ASP A 203 13.57 17.64 -7.00
C ASP A 203 15.10 17.53 -7.20
N ASP A 204 15.89 17.38 -6.13
CA ASP A 204 17.34 17.25 -6.28
C ASP A 204 17.65 15.90 -6.98
N PRO A 205 18.35 15.90 -8.13
CA PRO A 205 18.58 14.66 -8.88
C PRO A 205 19.38 13.61 -8.09
N ARG A 206 20.06 13.99 -6.99
CA ARG A 206 20.77 13.08 -6.10
C ARG A 206 19.85 12.25 -5.22
N VAL A 207 18.61 12.68 -5.00
CA VAL A 207 17.63 11.97 -4.15
C VAL A 207 16.82 10.93 -4.91
N ALA A 208 16.91 10.93 -6.24
CA ALA A 208 16.18 10.01 -7.09
C ALA A 208 16.82 8.61 -7.10
N HIS A 209 15.98 7.60 -6.94
CA HIS A 209 16.35 6.19 -7.00
C HIS A 209 15.38 5.42 -7.91
N GLU A 210 15.88 4.37 -8.54
CA GLU A 210 15.10 3.43 -9.36
C GLU A 210 14.96 2.10 -8.62
N VAL A 211 13.75 1.57 -8.50
CA VAL A 211 13.45 0.28 -7.87
C VAL A 211 13.17 -0.77 -8.94
N PHE A 212 13.79 -1.93 -8.78
CA PHE A 212 13.62 -3.10 -9.64
C PHE A 212 13.17 -4.28 -8.77
N GLU A 213 11.98 -4.79 -9.02
CA GLU A 213 11.42 -5.94 -8.30
C GLU A 213 11.67 -7.25 -9.07
N ALA A 214 12.20 -8.25 -8.36
CA ALA A 214 12.40 -9.59 -8.88
C ALA A 214 11.17 -10.48 -8.63
N PRO A 215 10.99 -11.58 -9.39
CA PRO A 215 9.83 -12.48 -9.21
C PRO A 215 9.71 -13.13 -7.82
N ASP A 216 10.79 -13.15 -7.04
CA ASP A 216 10.80 -13.66 -5.67
C ASP A 216 10.42 -12.59 -4.61
N GLY A 217 10.04 -11.39 -5.05
CA GLY A 217 9.69 -10.25 -4.20
C GLY A 217 10.89 -9.53 -3.59
N THR A 218 12.12 -9.85 -4.00
CA THR A 218 13.30 -9.05 -3.62
C THR A 218 13.46 -7.85 -4.53
N LEU A 219 14.02 -6.77 -3.97
CA LEU A 219 14.25 -5.51 -4.65
C LEU A 219 15.74 -5.27 -4.87
N SER A 220 16.05 -4.66 -5.99
CA SER A 220 17.33 -4.00 -6.25
C SER A 220 17.06 -2.52 -6.47
N ILE A 221 17.79 -1.67 -5.75
CA ILE A 221 17.59 -0.22 -5.76
C ILE A 221 18.83 0.41 -6.38
N LYS A 222 18.64 1.30 -7.35
CA LYS A 222 19.72 1.98 -8.06
C LYS A 222 19.65 3.46 -7.75
N SER A 223 20.78 4.07 -7.39
CA SER A 223 20.88 5.52 -7.34
C SER A 223 20.87 6.05 -8.78
N SER A 224 19.89 6.90 -9.11
CA SER A 224 19.81 7.50 -10.45
C SER A 224 21.03 8.39 -10.73
N TYR A 225 21.53 9.08 -9.71
CA TYR A 225 22.69 9.96 -9.80
C TYR A 225 24.00 9.21 -10.06
N PHE A 226 24.29 8.16 -9.29
CA PHE A 226 25.52 7.37 -9.49
C PHE A 226 25.40 6.38 -10.66
N GLY A 227 24.18 6.04 -11.08
CA GLY A 227 23.94 5.00 -12.08
C GLY A 227 24.28 3.59 -11.58
N LYS A 228 24.35 3.40 -10.26
CA LYS A 228 24.83 2.18 -9.59
C LYS A 228 23.87 1.69 -8.52
N PHE A 229 23.90 0.39 -8.28
CA PHE A 229 23.01 -0.27 -7.33
C PHE A 229 23.48 -0.12 -5.89
N TRP A 230 22.51 -0.02 -5.00
CA TRP A 230 22.70 -0.07 -3.56
C TRP A 230 23.20 -1.46 -3.16
N ARG A 231 24.20 -1.53 -2.30
CA ARG A 231 24.62 -2.77 -1.66
C ARG A 231 25.11 -2.54 -0.23
N LEU A 232 25.13 -3.63 0.53
CA LEU A 232 25.83 -3.70 1.81
C LEU A 232 27.34 -3.57 1.58
N GLY A 233 27.91 -2.48 2.08
CA GLY A 233 29.32 -2.14 2.03
C GLY A 233 30.07 -2.48 3.32
N VAL A 234 31.27 -1.90 3.42
CA VAL A 234 32.13 -2.01 4.62
C VAL A 234 31.39 -1.41 5.82
N ASP A 235 31.57 -2.02 6.99
CA ASP A 235 30.92 -1.62 8.26
C ASP A 235 29.39 -1.53 8.17
N ASP A 236 28.76 -2.31 7.28
CA ASP A 236 27.31 -2.39 7.07
C ASP A 236 26.64 -1.14 6.50
N TRP A 237 27.43 -0.18 6.00
CA TRP A 237 26.90 0.98 5.29
C TRP A 237 26.24 0.55 3.99
N ILE A 238 25.12 1.16 3.65
CA ILE A 238 24.54 0.99 2.31
C ILE A 238 25.20 2.03 1.39
N VAL A 239 25.90 1.55 0.38
CA VAL A 239 26.61 2.36 -0.62
C VAL A 239 26.08 2.07 -2.02
N ALA A 240 26.26 3.00 -2.94
CA ALA A 240 25.75 2.91 -4.31
C ALA A 240 26.91 2.78 -5.32
N ASP A 241 27.60 1.65 -5.30
CA ASP A 241 28.72 1.32 -6.20
C ASP A 241 28.58 -0.03 -6.92
N ALA A 242 27.49 -0.76 -6.69
CA ALA A 242 27.32 -2.09 -7.26
C ALA A 242 26.92 -2.04 -8.74
N ASP A 243 27.42 -3.01 -9.51
CA ASP A 243 26.85 -3.36 -10.82
C ASP A 243 25.50 -4.05 -10.66
N ASP A 244 24.76 -4.18 -11.76
CA ASP A 244 23.42 -4.76 -11.78
C ASP A 244 23.38 -6.16 -11.14
N PRO A 245 22.67 -6.30 -10.00
CA PRO A 245 22.53 -7.58 -9.32
C PRO A 245 21.34 -8.40 -9.85
N CYS A 246 20.51 -7.87 -10.76
CA CYS A 246 19.37 -8.59 -11.32
C CYS A 246 19.82 -9.91 -11.96
N GLY A 247 19.20 -11.02 -11.54
CA GLY A 247 19.58 -12.37 -11.98
C GLY A 247 20.83 -12.96 -11.32
N SER A 248 21.51 -12.22 -10.42
CA SER A 248 22.65 -12.72 -9.65
C SER A 248 22.25 -13.21 -8.25
N SER A 249 23.12 -14.00 -7.61
CA SER A 249 22.99 -14.44 -6.21
C SER A 249 23.53 -13.44 -5.17
N LYS A 250 23.87 -12.21 -5.60
CA LYS A 250 24.46 -11.16 -4.74
C LYS A 250 23.44 -10.62 -3.74
N ALA A 251 23.34 -11.29 -2.58
CA ALA A 251 22.38 -10.94 -1.53
C ALA A 251 22.67 -9.57 -0.86
N ASP A 252 23.90 -9.08 -0.96
CA ASP A 252 24.33 -7.78 -0.42
C ASP A 252 23.67 -6.60 -1.17
N ALA A 253 23.36 -6.77 -2.46
CA ALA A 253 22.67 -5.79 -3.30
C ALA A 253 21.16 -6.04 -3.45
N LYS A 254 20.59 -6.92 -2.61
CA LYS A 254 19.16 -7.24 -2.58
C LYS A 254 18.53 -6.81 -1.27
N PHE A 255 17.28 -6.36 -1.37
CA PHE A 255 16.50 -5.87 -0.25
C PHE A 255 15.11 -6.50 -0.25
N ARG A 256 14.45 -6.50 0.90
CA ARG A 256 13.01 -6.76 1.00
C ARG A 256 12.35 -5.51 1.57
N LEU A 257 11.29 -5.06 0.90
CA LEU A 257 10.47 -3.94 1.36
C LEU A 257 9.37 -4.45 2.27
N VAL A 258 9.14 -3.73 3.36
CA VAL A 258 8.09 -4.00 4.33
C VAL A 258 7.25 -2.74 4.46
N VAL A 259 6.02 -2.79 3.96
CA VAL A 259 5.05 -1.70 4.11
C VAL A 259 4.62 -1.61 5.58
N ARG A 260 4.58 -0.40 6.13
CA ARG A 260 4.23 -0.12 7.53
C ARG A 260 3.00 0.77 7.66
N ASP A 261 2.86 1.73 6.77
CA ASP A 261 1.70 2.63 6.70
C ASP A 261 1.61 3.24 5.29
N VAL A 262 0.68 4.17 5.08
CA VAL A 262 0.56 5.01 3.88
C VAL A 262 1.93 5.61 3.55
N ASN A 263 2.49 5.23 2.40
CA ASN A 263 3.80 5.67 1.93
C ASN A 263 4.97 5.42 2.90
N VAL A 264 4.78 4.68 4.00
CA VAL A 264 5.84 4.38 4.97
C VAL A 264 6.30 2.95 4.82
N VAL A 265 7.59 2.78 4.55
CA VAL A 265 8.22 1.49 4.30
C VAL A 265 9.44 1.29 5.18
N ALA A 266 9.91 0.05 5.26
CA ALA A 266 11.23 -0.28 5.76
C ALA A 266 11.91 -1.27 4.84
N LEU A 267 13.25 -1.23 4.82
CA LEU A 267 14.06 -2.08 3.96
C LEU A 267 14.90 -3.03 4.80
N ILE A 268 14.86 -4.32 4.48
CA ILE A 268 15.75 -5.33 5.07
C ILE A 268 16.79 -5.68 4.03
N ASN A 269 18.08 -5.62 4.37
CA ASN A 269 19.13 -6.12 3.48
C ASN A 269 19.17 -7.65 3.51
N MET A 270 19.24 -8.30 2.34
CA MET A 270 19.12 -9.76 2.27
C MET A 270 20.39 -10.52 2.66
N SER A 271 21.57 -9.88 2.66
CA SER A 271 22.81 -10.51 3.14
C SER A 271 22.94 -10.47 4.66
N LYS A 272 22.63 -9.32 5.27
CA LYS A 272 22.73 -9.16 6.74
C LYS A 272 21.45 -9.54 7.48
N THR A 273 20.32 -9.59 6.78
CA THR A 273 18.96 -9.80 7.31
C THR A 273 18.53 -8.78 8.37
N TRP A 274 19.16 -7.60 8.37
CA TRP A 274 18.87 -6.49 9.28
C TRP A 274 18.16 -5.35 8.54
N PHE A 275 17.39 -4.57 9.29
CA PHE A 275 16.77 -3.35 8.78
C PHE A 275 17.81 -2.27 8.49
N CYS A 276 17.61 -1.62 7.36
CA CYS A 276 18.29 -0.40 6.97
C CYS A 276 17.64 0.78 7.70
N LYS A 277 18.47 1.65 8.27
CA LYS A 277 18.02 2.82 9.02
C LYS A 277 18.99 3.98 8.87
N ARG A 278 18.51 5.17 9.21
CA ARG A 278 19.40 6.32 9.42
C ARG A 278 20.32 6.05 10.61
N TYR A 279 21.62 6.21 10.40
CA TYR A 279 22.63 5.99 11.42
C TYR A 279 23.72 7.07 11.36
N THR A 280 24.21 7.47 12.54
CA THR A 280 25.35 8.37 12.69
C THR A 280 26.45 7.66 13.45
N SER A 281 27.64 7.58 12.86
CA SER A 281 28.87 7.21 13.54
C SER A 281 29.70 8.45 13.82
N ARG A 282 30.92 8.29 14.38
CA ARG A 282 31.85 9.40 14.60
C ARG A 282 32.20 10.16 13.31
N ASP A 283 32.21 9.46 12.19
CA ASP A 283 32.80 9.94 10.93
C ASP A 283 31.78 10.13 9.80
N ILE A 284 30.60 9.51 9.94
CA ILE A 284 29.56 9.46 8.91
C ILE A 284 28.24 9.80 9.59
N GLU A 285 27.69 10.94 9.23
CA GLU A 285 26.43 11.43 9.79
C GLU A 285 25.24 11.00 8.96
N SER A 286 24.14 10.65 9.63
CA SER A 286 22.80 10.45 9.07
C SER A 286 22.77 9.68 7.74
N SER A 287 23.57 8.63 7.63
CA SER A 287 23.67 7.81 6.41
C SER A 287 22.94 6.49 6.57
N LEU A 288 22.59 5.86 5.46
CA LEU A 288 21.85 4.60 5.45
C LEU A 288 22.76 3.43 5.83
N ARG A 289 22.34 2.65 6.84
CA ARG A 289 23.11 1.50 7.36
C ARG A 289 22.19 0.34 7.72
N ALA A 290 22.60 -0.89 7.46
CA ALA A 290 21.92 -2.09 7.97
C ALA A 290 22.32 -2.33 9.44
N ALA A 291 21.59 -1.71 10.38
CA ALA A 291 22.09 -1.47 11.74
C ALA A 291 21.19 -1.98 12.87
N THR A 292 20.03 -2.56 12.59
CA THR A 292 19.16 -3.12 13.63
C THR A 292 18.43 -4.38 13.17
N GLU A 293 18.28 -5.36 14.06
CA GLU A 293 17.44 -6.55 13.84
C GLU A 293 15.95 -6.21 13.96
N ASN A 294 15.64 -5.28 14.87
CA ASN A 294 14.27 -4.93 15.23
C ASN A 294 13.92 -3.55 14.69
N PHE A 295 12.64 -3.36 14.39
CA PHE A 295 12.12 -2.09 13.95
C PHE A 295 12.29 -1.02 15.05
N ASP A 296 12.81 0.16 14.69
CA ASP A 296 12.97 1.29 15.61
C ASP A 296 12.64 2.62 14.92
N ILE A 297 12.69 3.72 15.67
CA ILE A 297 12.28 5.05 15.19
C ILE A 297 13.07 5.59 13.99
N PHE A 298 14.20 4.99 13.62
CA PHE A 298 15.06 5.41 12.52
C PHE A 298 14.94 4.50 11.29
N THR A 299 14.22 3.39 11.41
CA THR A 299 13.95 2.41 10.36
C THR A 299 12.89 2.85 9.35
N PRO A 300 11.77 3.51 9.74
CA PRO A 300 10.76 3.97 8.78
C PRO A 300 11.34 4.95 7.77
N LEU A 301 10.97 4.76 6.51
CA LEU A 301 11.25 5.65 5.38
C LEU A 301 9.92 6.03 4.74
N GLU A 302 9.65 7.33 4.62
CA GLU A 302 8.58 7.80 3.75
C GLU A 302 9.05 7.70 2.30
N MET A 303 8.29 7.00 1.47
CA MET A 303 8.58 6.73 0.06
C MET A 303 7.66 7.57 -0.82
N PHE A 304 8.26 8.36 -1.69
CA PHE A 304 7.56 9.25 -2.62
C PHE A 304 7.71 8.72 -4.04
N ASP A 305 6.61 8.67 -4.79
CA ASP A 305 6.64 8.43 -6.23
C ASP A 305 7.09 9.70 -6.95
N LEU A 306 8.12 9.60 -7.78
CA LEU A 306 8.64 10.72 -8.56
C LEU A 306 8.05 10.78 -9.98
N GLY A 307 7.16 9.84 -10.34
CA GLY A 307 6.59 9.75 -11.68
C GLY A 307 7.56 9.15 -12.71
N ALA A 308 7.08 9.07 -13.95
CA ALA A 308 7.81 8.53 -15.11
C ALA A 308 8.37 9.65 -16.00
#